data_AF-A0A9K3WSJ7-F1
#
_entry.id   AF-A0A9K3WSJ7-F1
#
_cell.length_a   1.000
_cell.length_b   1.000
_cell.length_c   1.000
_cell.angle_alpha   90.00
_cell.angle_beta   90.00
_cell.angle_gamma   90.00
#
_symmetry.space_group_name_H-M   'P 1'
#
loop_
_entity.id
_entity.type
_entity.pdbx_description
1 polymer ?
#
loop_
_entity_poly.entity_id
_entity_poly.type
_entity_poly.pdbx_seq_one_letter_code
_entity_poly.pdbx_strand_id
1 'polypeptide(L)' 'MALNKEQKKKILEQCDANLVNTGSNKAQFNLLNSNIEVLSYHVKKHPGDFQAKRSLIIKRHQLKIIKRNILN' A
#
# COMPACT_ATOMS: atom_id res chain seq x y z
N MET A 1 4.29 2.00 -10.73
CA MET A 1 2.86 2.15 -11.07
C MET A 1 2.03 2.28 -9.79
N ALA A 2 0.83 2.87 -9.87
CA ALA A 2 -0.09 3.03 -8.74
C ALA A 2 -1.35 2.16 -8.92
N LEU A 3 -2.01 1.79 -7.81
CA LEU A 3 -3.29 1.09 -7.85
C LEU A 3 -4.36 1.93 -8.55
N ASN A 4 -5.17 1.29 -9.40
CA ASN A 4 -6.32 1.93 -10.03
C ASN A 4 -7.48 2.09 -9.03
N LYS A 5 -8.54 2.82 -9.42
CA LYS A 5 -9.69 3.09 -8.54
C LYS A 5 -10.40 1.80 -8.09
N GLU A 6 -10.58 0.85 -9.00
CA GLU A 6 -11.28 -0.41 -8.72
C GLU A 6 -10.51 -1.30 -7.73
N GLN A 7 -9.20 -1.41 -7.89
CA GLN A 7 -8.32 -2.13 -6.98
C GLN A 7 -8.38 -1.53 -5.59
N LYS A 8 -8.28 -0.19 -5.48
CA LYS A 8 -8.40 0.51 -4.19
C LYS A 8 -9.76 0.25 -3.54
N LYS A 9 -10.84 0.30 -4.33
CA LYS A 9 -12.21 0.04 -3.83
C LYS A 9 -12.32 -1.37 -3.26
N LYS A 10 -11.89 -2.39 -4.01
CA LYS A 10 -11.90 -3.80 -3.54
C LYS A 10 -11.12 -4.00 -2.25
N ILE A 11 -9.95 -3.38 -2.12
CA ILE A 11 -9.12 -3.46 -0.90
C ILE A 11 -9.81 -2.79 0.29
N LEU A 12 -10.49 -1.67 0.05
CA LEU A 12 -11.20 -0.94 1.11
C LEU A 12 -12.51 -1.63 1.52
N GLU A 13 -13.24 -2.23 0.59
CA GLU A 13 -14.47 -3.00 0.85
C GLU A 13 -14.20 -4.20 1.77
N GLN A 14 -13.00 -4.78 1.71
CA GLN A 14 -12.56 -5.84 2.64
C GLN A 14 -12.37 -5.35 4.09
N CYS A 15 -12.20 -4.04 4.29
CA CYS A 15 -12.04 -3.43 5.61
C CYS A 15 -13.37 -2.87 6.13
N ASP A 16 -14.16 -2.29 5.24
CA ASP A 16 -15.45 -1.67 5.52
C ASP A 16 -16.32 -1.73 4.25
N ALA A 17 -17.36 -2.55 4.28
CA ALA A 17 -18.27 -2.74 3.14
C ALA A 17 -18.96 -1.44 2.71
N ASN A 18 -19.14 -0.48 3.64
CA ASN A 18 -19.78 0.81 3.37
C ASN A 18 -18.77 1.91 3.00
N LEU A 19 -17.46 1.61 3.00
CA LEU A 19 -16.38 2.55 2.66
C LEU A 19 -16.40 3.86 3.47
N VAL A 20 -17.00 3.84 4.67
CA VAL A 20 -17.14 5.03 5.51
C VAL A 20 -15.80 5.35 6.16
N ASN A 21 -15.07 4.33 6.63
CA ASN A 21 -13.79 4.52 7.33
C ASN A 21 -12.57 4.11 6.49
N THR A 22 -12.32 4.85 5.41
CA THR A 22 -11.13 4.69 4.57
C THR A 22 -9.83 5.18 5.23
N GLY A 23 -9.95 5.98 6.29
CA GLY A 23 -8.82 6.55 7.03
C GLY A 23 -8.27 5.68 8.15
N SER A 24 -8.94 4.57 8.49
CA SER A 24 -8.49 3.68 9.57
C SER A 24 -7.09 3.11 9.34
N ASN A 25 -6.32 2.88 10.41
CA ASN A 25 -4.98 2.31 10.32
C ASN A 25 -4.98 0.99 9.53
N LYS A 26 -6.03 0.16 9.68
CA LYS A 26 -6.20 -1.11 8.95
C LYS A 26 -6.43 -0.89 7.45
N ALA A 27 -7.32 0.03 7.07
CA ALA A 27 -7.56 0.37 5.67
C ALA A 27 -6.29 0.94 5.00
N GLN A 28 -5.62 1.87 5.68
CA GLN A 28 -4.36 2.45 5.19
C GLN A 28 -3.24 1.40 5.08
N PHE A 29 -3.14 0.48 6.04
CA PHE A 29 -2.19 -0.63 5.99
C PHE A 29 -2.42 -1.50 4.76
N ASN A 30 -3.66 -1.93 4.52
CA ASN A 30 -4.00 -2.80 3.40
C ASN A 30 -3.76 -2.11 2.04
N LEU A 31 -4.11 -0.83 1.91
CA LEU A 31 -3.81 -0.04 0.71
C LEU A 31 -2.32 0.11 0.47
N LEU A 32 -1.55 0.43 1.52
CA LEU A 32 -0.11 0.63 1.39
C LEU A 32 0.63 -0.68 1.11
N ASN A 33 0.23 -1.77 1.75
CA ASN A 33 0.79 -3.10 1.51
C ASN A 33 0.57 -3.54 0.06
N SER A 34 -0.67 -3.40 -0.45
CA SER A 34 -0.99 -3.74 -1.84
C SER A 34 -0.21 -2.90 -2.85
N ASN A 35 -0.01 -1.60 -2.57
CA ASN A 35 0.85 -0.75 -3.41
C ASN A 35 2.32 -1.21 -3.40
N ILE A 36 2.83 -1.67 -2.26
CA ILE A 36 4.20 -2.18 -2.12
C ILE A 36 4.40 -3.45 -2.94
N GLU A 37 3.42 -4.35 -2.97
CA GLU A 37 3.48 -5.59 -3.77
C GLU A 37 3.57 -5.28 -5.27
N VAL A 38 2.68 -4.42 -5.78
CA VAL A 38 2.70 -3.97 -7.19
C VAL A 38 4.03 -3.31 -7.53
N LEU A 39 4.52 -2.42 -6.66
CA LEU A 39 5.77 -1.71 -6.89
C LEU A 39 6.99 -2.65 -6.80
N SER A 40 6.95 -3.67 -5.94
CA SER A 40 7.99 -4.69 -5.84
C SER A 40 8.10 -5.50 -7.13
N TYR A 41 6.95 -5.92 -7.70
CA TYR A 41 6.94 -6.59 -9.00
C TYR A 41 7.50 -5.70 -10.12
N HIS A 42 7.09 -4.42 -10.16
CA HIS A 42 7.63 -3.45 -11.13
C HIS A 42 9.15 -3.33 -11.03
N VAL A 43 9.69 -3.14 -9.83
CA VAL A 43 11.14 -3.00 -9.62
C VAL A 43 11.90 -4.27 -9.97
N LYS A 44 11.32 -5.46 -9.75
CA LYS A 44 11.91 -6.74 -10.20
C LYS A 44 11.98 -6.82 -11.72
N LYS A 45 10.94 -6.39 -12.42
CA LYS A 45 10.89 -6.35 -13.89
C LYS A 45 11.76 -5.25 -14.50
N HIS A 46 11.90 -4.13 -13.79
CA HIS A 46 12.62 -2.94 -14.22
C HIS A 46 13.73 -2.58 -13.23
N PRO A 47 14.83 -3.36 -13.18
CA PRO A 47 15.89 -3.16 -12.19
C PRO A 47 16.64 -1.82 -12.35
N GLY A 48 16.56 -1.14 -13.50
CA GLY A 48 17.14 0.18 -13.72
C GLY A 48 16.30 1.35 -13.18
N ASP A 49 15.07 1.11 -12.73
CA ASP A 49 14.19 2.17 -12.22
C ASP A 49 14.51 2.51 -10.75
N PHE A 50 15.52 3.37 -10.56
CA PHE A 50 16.00 3.78 -9.23
C PHE A 50 14.99 4.65 -8.48
N GLN A 51 14.18 5.43 -9.20
CA GLN A 51 13.11 6.25 -8.64
C GLN A 51 12.02 5.35 -8.03
N ALA A 52 11.63 4.29 -8.74
CA ALA A 52 10.71 3.29 -8.21
C ALA A 52 11.29 2.57 -6.99
N LYS A 53 12.57 2.18 -7.01
CA LYS A 53 13.26 1.59 -5.85
C LYS A 53 13.22 2.51 -4.63
N ARG A 54 13.54 3.79 -4.81
CA ARG A 54 13.47 4.79 -3.73
C ARG A 54 12.06 4.88 -3.15
N SER A 55 11.05 4.97 -4.02
CA SER A 55 9.65 5.04 -3.58
C SER A 55 9.21 3.77 -2.82
N LEU A 56 9.73 2.60 -3.19
CA LEU A 56 9.47 1.33 -2.51
C LEU A 56 10.03 1.34 -1.08
N ILE A 57 11.26 1.84 -0.90
CA ILE A 57 11.90 1.96 0.41
C ILE A 57 11.07 2.87 1.33
N ILE A 58 10.66 4.05 0.84
CA ILE A 58 9.85 5.00 1.58
C ILE A 58 8.52 4.38 2.02
N LYS A 59 7.83 3.70 1.09
CA LYS A 59 6.55 3.03 1.39
C LYS A 59 6.72 1.92 2.42
N ARG A 60 7.78 1.10 2.33
CA ARG A 60 8.06 0.06 3.36
C ARG A 60 8.31 0.66 4.73
N HIS A 61 8.98 1.81 4.81
CA HIS A 61 9.18 2.52 6.07
C HIS A 61 7.84 3.00 6.66
N GLN A 62 6.99 3.63 5.85
CA GLN A 62 5.64 4.05 6.24
C GLN A 62 4.79 2.87 6.74
N LEU A 63 4.84 1.73 6.04
CA LEU A 63 4.10 0.53 6.42
C LEU A 63 4.54 0.02 7.81
N LYS A 64 5.85 0.06 8.11
CA LYS A 64 6.35 -0.32 9.44
C LYS A 64 5.81 0.59 10.54
N ILE A 65 5.67 1.89 10.28
CA ILE A 65 5.09 2.84 11.25
C ILE A 65 3.62 2.52 11.48
N ILE A 66 2.83 2.38 10.42
CA ILE A 66 1.40 2.05 10.53
C ILE A 66 1.20 0.72 11.26
N LYS A 67 2.02 -0.29 10.95
CA LYS A 67 1.97 -1.60 11.62
C LYS A 67 2.19 -1.48 13.12
N ARG A 68 3.13 -0.64 13.57
CA ARG A 68 3.35 -0.39 15.01
C ARG A 68 2.12 0.23 15.65
N ASN A 69 1.49 1.20 14.99
CA ASN A 69 0.28 1.87 15.48
C ASN A 69 -0.98 0.97 15.49
N ILE A 70 -0.93 -0.21 14.88
CA ILE A 70 -2.02 -1.21 14.94
C ILE A 70 -1.79 -2.19 16.10
N LEU A 71 -0.52 -2.47 16.42
CA LEU A 71 -0.13 -3.47 17.41
C LEU A 71 -0.02 -2.90 18.83
N ASN A 72 0.17 -1.58 18.94
CA ASN A 72 0.11 -0.82 20.19
C ASN A 72 -1.31 -0.32 20.44
#